data_AF-A0A968P1C3-F1
#
_entry.id   AF-A0A968P1C3-F1
#
_cell.length_a   1.000
_cell.length_b   1.000
_cell.length_c   1.000
_cell.angle_alpha   90.00
_cell.angle_beta   90.00
_cell.angle_gamma   90.00
#
_symmetry.space_group_name_H-M   'P 1'
#
loop_
_entity.id
_entity.type
_entity.pdbx_description
1 polymer ?
#
loop_
_entity_poly.entity_id
_entity_poly.type
_entity_poly.pdbx_seq_one_letter_code
_entity_poly.pdbx_strand_id
1 'polypeptide(L)'
;MTASTRARIPDHLRRYIVNQDYDRYTPEDQAVWRYIMRQLKNFLGEHAHPFYAEGLRKTGIQVDRIPRIDEVDVCMEEFGWGAVPVSGFIPPAAFMEFQALGILPIASDMRTLDHLLYTPAPDIVHEAAGHAPFLAIPNTPRICVSTAKSRATRSSAKWIWISTKPFAF
;
A
#
# COMPACT_ATOMS: atom_id res chain seq x y z
N MET A 1 -10.16 -11.14 -3.85
CA MET A 1 -9.92 -11.35 -2.40
C MET A 1 -10.05 -12.84 -2.11
N THR A 2 -9.12 -13.39 -1.35
CA THR A 2 -9.06 -14.81 -0.95
C THR A 2 -10.12 -15.15 0.12
N ALA A 3 -10.40 -16.45 0.27
CA ALA A 3 -11.33 -16.92 1.29
C ALA A 3 -10.82 -16.67 2.72
N SER A 4 -9.51 -16.79 2.94
CA SER A 4 -8.87 -16.57 4.26
C SER A 4 -8.96 -15.10 4.67
N THR A 5 -8.62 -14.17 3.77
CA THR A 5 -8.76 -12.73 4.02
C THR A 5 -10.22 -12.37 4.30
N ARG A 6 -11.17 -12.88 3.50
CA ARG A 6 -12.61 -12.64 3.70
C ARG A 6 -13.12 -13.12 5.06
N ALA A 7 -12.65 -14.27 5.56
CA ALA A 7 -13.09 -14.85 6.83
C ALA A 7 -12.67 -14.00 8.04
N ARG A 8 -11.57 -13.25 7.94
CA ARG A 8 -11.06 -12.36 9.00
C ARG A 8 -11.83 -11.05 9.13
N ILE A 9 -12.65 -10.67 8.14
CA ILE A 9 -13.29 -9.35 8.08
C ILE A 9 -14.68 -9.37 8.71
N PRO A 10 -14.90 -8.62 9.82
CA PRO A 10 -16.21 -8.40 10.41
C PRO A 10 -17.19 -7.70 9.46
N ASP A 11 -18.48 -7.94 9.64
CA ASP A 11 -19.52 -7.41 8.75
C ASP A 11 -19.54 -5.88 8.67
N HIS A 12 -19.25 -5.17 9.77
CA HIS A 12 -19.24 -3.70 9.78
C HIS A 12 -18.06 -3.09 9.01
N LEU A 13 -17.02 -3.87 8.69
CA LEU A 13 -15.92 -3.43 7.83
C LEU A 13 -16.17 -3.72 6.35
N ARG A 14 -17.01 -4.72 6.04
CA ARG A 14 -17.30 -5.11 4.64
C ARG A 14 -17.88 -3.98 3.80
N ARG A 15 -18.60 -3.04 4.41
CA ARG A 15 -19.15 -1.85 3.73
C ARG A 15 -18.09 -0.93 3.11
N TYR A 16 -16.84 -1.01 3.55
CA TYR A 16 -15.74 -0.20 3.01
C TYR A 16 -15.02 -0.89 1.84
N ILE A 17 -15.25 -2.19 1.66
CA ILE A 17 -14.64 -2.98 0.61
C ILE A 17 -15.44 -2.77 -0.68
N VAL A 18 -14.74 -2.45 -1.76
CA VAL A 18 -15.33 -2.24 -3.09
C VAL A 18 -14.81 -3.26 -4.08
N ASN A 19 -15.40 -3.35 -5.26
CA ASN A 19 -14.78 -4.10 -6.35
C ASN A 19 -13.74 -3.23 -7.05
N GLN A 20 -12.53 -3.74 -7.27
CA GLN A 20 -11.55 -3.05 -8.11
C GLN A 20 -11.97 -3.24 -9.58
N ASP A 21 -12.65 -2.24 -10.13
CA ASP A 21 -13.01 -2.23 -11.54
C ASP A 21 -11.78 -1.91 -12.40
N TYR A 22 -11.05 -2.95 -12.79
CA TYR A 22 -9.77 -2.84 -13.48
C TYR A 22 -9.90 -2.23 -14.88
N ASP A 23 -11.06 -2.38 -15.52
CA ASP A 23 -11.31 -1.89 -16.88
C ASP A 23 -11.47 -0.35 -16.91
N ARG A 24 -11.64 0.28 -15.74
CA ARG A 24 -11.62 1.73 -15.60
C ARG A 24 -10.24 2.35 -15.72
N TYR A 25 -9.16 1.59 -15.53
CA TYR A 25 -7.81 2.12 -15.70
C TYR A 25 -7.52 2.38 -17.17
N THR A 26 -7.34 3.65 -17.50
CA THR A 26 -7.00 4.08 -18.85
C THR A 26 -5.53 3.77 -19.19
N PRO A 27 -5.16 3.80 -20.48
CA PRO A 27 -3.75 3.74 -20.87
C PRO A 27 -2.90 4.86 -20.23
N GLU A 28 -3.50 6.02 -19.93
CA GLU A 28 -2.86 7.12 -19.22
C GLU A 28 -2.57 6.73 -17.77
N ASP A 29 -3.54 6.17 -17.03
CA ASP A 29 -3.34 5.69 -15.66
C ASP A 29 -2.19 4.68 -15.58
N GLN A 30 -2.16 3.75 -16.54
CA GLN A 30 -1.09 2.76 -16.64
C GLN A 30 0.27 3.42 -16.93
N ALA A 31 0.31 4.47 -17.74
CA ALA A 31 1.54 5.23 -18.01
C ALA A 31 2.02 6.01 -16.79
N VAL A 32 1.10 6.64 -16.07
CA VAL A 32 1.38 7.35 -14.82
C VAL A 32 1.94 6.39 -13.77
N TRP A 33 1.32 5.21 -13.60
CA TRP A 33 1.82 4.16 -12.73
C TRP A 33 3.25 3.77 -13.09
N ARG A 34 3.51 3.44 -14.37
CA ARG A 34 4.85 3.06 -14.84
C ARG A 34 5.88 4.13 -14.55
N TYR A 35 5.54 5.38 -14.81
CA TYR A 35 6.43 6.51 -14.56
C TYR A 35 6.81 6.59 -13.08
N ILE A 36 5.81 6.62 -12.19
CA ILE A 36 6.02 6.74 -10.75
C ILE A 36 6.80 5.54 -10.21
N MET A 37 6.43 4.32 -10.59
CA MET A 37 7.11 3.11 -10.11
C MET A 37 8.58 3.05 -10.55
N ARG A 38 8.92 3.56 -11.73
CA ARG A 38 10.32 3.65 -12.18
C ARG A 38 11.11 4.66 -11.36
N GLN A 39 10.55 5.85 -11.11
CA GLN A 39 11.18 6.84 -10.24
C GLN A 39 11.36 6.29 -8.82
N LEU A 40 10.32 5.67 -8.29
CA LEU A 40 10.30 5.10 -6.96
C LEU A 40 11.33 3.99 -6.78
N LYS A 41 11.36 3.03 -7.72
CA LYS A 41 12.31 1.92 -7.68
C LYS A 41 13.76 2.42 -7.78
N ASN A 42 14.01 3.45 -8.60
CA ASN A 42 15.33 4.04 -8.70
C ASN A 42 15.74 4.71 -7.38
N PHE A 43 14.88 5.60 -6.86
CA PHE A 43 15.17 6.35 -5.64
C PHE A 43 15.31 5.45 -4.40
N LEU A 44 14.34 4.57 -4.17
CA LEU A 44 14.37 3.66 -3.01
C LEU A 44 15.36 2.51 -3.18
N GLY A 45 15.75 2.15 -4.41
CA GLY A 45 16.83 1.21 -4.65
C GLY A 45 18.17 1.68 -4.06
N GLU A 46 18.40 2.99 -4.05
CA GLU A 46 19.62 3.60 -3.49
C GLU A 46 19.47 4.00 -2.02
N HIS A 47 18.28 4.45 -1.61
CA HIS A 47 18.09 5.10 -0.31
C HIS A 47 17.38 4.24 0.75
N ALA A 48 16.56 3.28 0.33
CA ALA A 48 15.79 2.45 1.25
C ALA A 48 16.61 1.28 1.78
N HIS A 49 16.11 0.66 2.85
CA HIS A 49 16.68 -0.60 3.31
C HIS A 49 16.50 -1.68 2.22
N PRO A 50 17.47 -2.59 2.00
CA PRO A 50 17.38 -3.65 0.98
C PRO A 50 16.10 -4.50 1.02
N PHE A 51 15.46 -4.57 2.19
CA PHE A 51 14.19 -5.25 2.38
C PHE A 51 13.04 -4.66 1.55
N TYR A 52 13.09 -3.38 1.19
CA TYR A 52 12.05 -2.77 0.37
C TYR A 52 11.99 -3.42 -1.02
N ALA A 53 13.14 -3.56 -1.70
CA ALA A 53 13.19 -4.15 -3.03
C ALA A 53 12.73 -5.62 -3.01
N GLU A 54 13.11 -6.36 -1.97
CA GLU A 54 12.66 -7.74 -1.78
C GLU A 54 11.16 -7.81 -1.45
N GLY A 55 10.66 -6.91 -0.60
CA GLY A 55 9.23 -6.85 -0.27
C GLY A 55 8.36 -6.48 -1.47
N LEU A 56 8.83 -5.58 -2.33
CA LEU A 56 8.14 -5.23 -3.57
C LEU A 56 8.04 -6.44 -4.50
N ARG A 57 9.10 -7.26 -4.57
CA ARG A 57 9.08 -8.52 -5.32
C ARG A 57 8.11 -9.54 -4.73
N LYS A 58 8.09 -9.68 -3.40
CA LYS A 58 7.23 -10.64 -2.68
C LYS A 58 5.75 -10.30 -2.74
N THR A 59 5.40 -9.02 -2.80
CA THR A 59 4.00 -8.56 -2.87
C THR A 59 3.38 -8.70 -4.27
N GLY A 60 4.16 -9.15 -5.27
CA GLY A 60 3.68 -9.29 -6.65
C GLY A 60 3.49 -7.97 -7.39
N ILE A 61 3.87 -6.84 -6.79
CA ILE A 61 3.69 -5.51 -7.37
C ILE A 61 4.71 -5.32 -8.50
N GLN A 62 4.19 -4.99 -9.68
CA GLN A 62 4.99 -4.82 -10.88
C GLN A 62 5.17 -3.35 -11.24
N VAL A 63 6.29 -3.04 -11.89
CA VAL A 63 6.58 -1.68 -12.36
C VAL A 63 5.74 -1.35 -13.60
N ASP A 64 5.41 -2.35 -14.44
CA ASP A 64 4.90 -2.09 -15.79
C ASP A 64 3.37 -1.96 -15.88
N ARG A 65 2.62 -2.41 -14.86
CA ARG A 65 1.16 -2.32 -14.80
C ARG A 65 0.66 -2.07 -13.38
N ILE A 66 -0.47 -1.38 -13.27
CA ILE A 66 -1.22 -1.25 -12.02
C ILE A 66 -1.57 -2.66 -11.50
N PRO A 67 -1.31 -2.96 -10.22
CA PRO A 67 -1.55 -4.28 -9.66
C PRO A 67 -3.05 -4.57 -9.56
N ARG A 68 -3.41 -5.83 -9.75
CA ARG A 68 -4.71 -6.36 -9.31
C ARG A 68 -4.60 -6.64 -7.82
N ILE A 69 -5.47 -6.02 -7.02
CA ILE A 69 -5.42 -6.15 -5.56
C ILE A 69 -5.63 -7.60 -5.13
N ASP A 70 -6.38 -8.37 -5.92
CA ASP A 70 -6.55 -9.81 -5.73
C ASP A 70 -5.25 -10.61 -5.92
N GLU A 71 -4.37 -10.20 -6.84
CA GLU A 71 -3.04 -10.82 -6.99
C GLU A 71 -2.15 -10.47 -5.79
N VAL A 72 -2.22 -9.21 -5.34
CA VAL A 72 -1.49 -8.75 -4.16
C VAL A 72 -1.95 -9.49 -2.90
N ASP A 73 -3.26 -9.68 -2.73
CA ASP A 73 -3.85 -10.41 -1.59
C ASP A 73 -3.29 -11.83 -1.51
N VAL A 74 -3.25 -12.57 -2.62
CA VAL A 74 -2.67 -13.91 -2.68
C VAL A 74 -1.19 -13.91 -2.27
N CYS A 75 -0.41 -12.97 -2.78
CA CYS A 75 0.99 -12.83 -2.39
C CYS A 75 1.14 -12.49 -0.89
N MET A 76 0.26 -11.66 -0.35
CA MET A 76 0.30 -11.22 1.04
C MET A 76 -0.05 -12.30 2.07
N GLU A 77 -0.78 -13.33 1.66
CA GLU A 77 -1.10 -14.47 2.53
C GLU A 77 0.15 -15.20 3.02
N GLU A 78 1.21 -15.28 2.20
CA GLU A 78 2.46 -15.99 2.54
C GLU A 78 3.13 -15.43 3.80
N PHE A 79 2.89 -14.17 4.13
CA PHE A 79 3.42 -13.48 5.29
C PHE A 79 2.35 -13.12 6.33
N GLY A 80 1.17 -13.76 6.25
CA GLY A 80 0.09 -13.63 7.23
C GLY A 80 -0.70 -12.32 7.12
N TRP A 81 -0.54 -11.59 6.02
CA TRP A 81 -1.34 -10.41 5.70
C TRP A 81 -2.43 -10.75 4.67
N GLY A 82 -3.31 -9.79 4.40
CA GLY A 82 -4.25 -9.83 3.29
C GLY A 82 -4.37 -8.42 2.70
N ALA A 83 -4.93 -8.31 1.51
CA ALA A 83 -5.18 -7.03 0.86
C ALA A 83 -6.64 -6.91 0.44
N VAL A 84 -7.23 -5.73 0.62
CA VAL A 84 -8.61 -5.47 0.19
C VAL A 84 -8.74 -4.16 -0.57
N PRO A 85 -9.45 -4.13 -1.70
CA PRO A 85 -9.79 -2.89 -2.38
C PRO A 85 -10.78 -2.04 -1.57
N VAL A 86 -10.46 -0.77 -1.37
CA VAL A 86 -11.36 0.24 -0.79
C VAL A 86 -11.56 1.42 -1.73
N SER A 87 -12.69 2.11 -1.61
CA SER A 87 -12.96 3.35 -2.37
C SER A 87 -12.38 4.53 -1.61
N GLY A 88 -11.33 5.13 -2.17
CA GLY A 88 -10.65 6.30 -1.63
C GLY A 88 -10.48 6.29 -0.10
N PHE A 89 -11.06 7.30 0.54
CA PHE A 89 -10.91 7.55 1.96
C PHE A 89 -11.87 6.70 2.82
N ILE A 90 -11.31 5.89 3.71
CA ILE A 90 -12.06 5.21 4.77
C ILE A 90 -11.81 5.89 6.13
N PRO A 91 -12.77 5.85 7.08
CA PRO A 91 -12.57 6.43 8.40
C PRO A 91 -11.31 5.86 9.08
N PRO A 92 -10.48 6.68 9.75
CA PRO A 92 -9.23 6.22 10.36
C PRO A 92 -9.42 5.04 11.32
N ALA A 93 -10.52 5.01 12.08
CA ALA A 93 -10.83 3.90 12.97
C ALA A 93 -11.01 2.57 12.22
N ALA A 94 -11.66 2.58 11.06
CA ALA A 94 -11.85 1.38 10.24
C ALA A 94 -10.52 0.92 9.63
N PHE A 95 -9.67 1.86 9.18
CA PHE A 95 -8.32 1.56 8.69
C PHE A 95 -7.45 0.89 9.76
N MET A 96 -7.45 1.42 10.99
CA MET A 96 -6.73 0.81 12.11
C MET A 96 -7.23 -0.61 12.42
N GLU A 97 -8.55 -0.82 12.33
CA GLU A 97 -9.14 -2.13 12.58
C GLU A 97 -8.73 -3.15 11.51
N PHE A 98 -8.70 -2.76 10.22
CA PHE A 98 -8.15 -3.61 9.16
C PHE A 98 -6.69 -4.00 9.45
N GLN A 99 -5.84 -3.05 9.85
CA GLN A 99 -4.45 -3.35 10.19
C GLN A 99 -4.32 -4.29 11.39
N ALA A 100 -5.16 -4.12 12.42
CA ALA A 100 -5.18 -5.01 13.57
C ALA A 100 -5.52 -6.46 13.17
N LEU A 101 -6.37 -6.63 12.14
CA LEU A 101 -6.71 -7.94 11.55
C LEU A 101 -5.63 -8.48 10.60
N GLY A 102 -4.55 -7.73 10.36
CA GLY A 102 -3.51 -8.08 9.39
C GLY A 102 -4.00 -7.95 7.95
N ILE A 103 -4.80 -6.93 7.67
CA ILE A 103 -5.35 -6.65 6.34
C ILE A 103 -4.94 -5.23 5.95
N LEU A 104 -4.39 -5.07 4.74
CA LEU A 104 -4.05 -3.79 4.14
C LEU A 104 -5.19 -3.31 3.25
N PRO A 105 -5.88 -2.21 3.60
CA PRO A 105 -6.81 -1.54 2.70
C PRO A 105 -6.04 -0.80 1.61
N ILE A 106 -6.30 -1.13 0.34
CA ILE A 106 -5.66 -0.49 -0.82
C ILE A 106 -6.71 0.33 -1.54
N ALA A 107 -6.51 1.65 -1.61
CA ALA A 107 -7.34 2.53 -2.41
C ALA A 107 -7.25 2.13 -3.89
N SER A 108 -8.40 1.95 -4.54
CA SER A 108 -8.42 1.50 -5.95
C SER A 108 -8.19 2.63 -6.95
N ASP A 109 -8.29 3.89 -6.53
CA ASP A 109 -8.16 5.03 -7.43
C ASP A 109 -6.68 5.31 -7.80
N MET A 110 -6.44 5.73 -9.04
CA MET A 110 -5.13 6.16 -9.52
C MET A 110 -5.07 7.68 -9.57
N ARG A 111 -3.95 8.28 -9.13
CA ARG A 111 -3.74 9.72 -9.27
C ARG A 111 -3.60 10.15 -10.74
N THR A 112 -4.04 11.37 -11.03
CA THR A 112 -3.97 11.94 -12.38
C THR A 112 -2.58 12.50 -12.71
N LEU A 113 -2.34 12.77 -14.00
CA LEU A 113 -1.10 13.37 -14.49
C LEU A 113 -0.79 14.74 -13.85
N ASP A 114 -1.80 15.54 -13.56
CA ASP A 114 -1.63 16.85 -12.91
C ASP A 114 -1.17 16.74 -11.44
N HIS A 115 -1.37 15.57 -10.83
CA HIS A 115 -1.11 15.31 -9.41
C HIS A 115 -0.03 14.23 -9.20
N LEU A 116 0.88 14.07 -10.16
CA LEU A 116 1.94 13.05 -10.13
C LEU A 116 2.73 13.04 -8.81
N LEU A 117 3.23 14.21 -8.41
CA LEU A 117 4.15 14.37 -7.29
C LEU A 117 3.44 14.46 -5.93
N TYR A 118 2.15 14.78 -5.94
CA TYR A 118 1.37 14.99 -4.72
C TYR A 118 -0.12 14.78 -4.96
N THR A 119 -0.71 13.90 -4.14
CA THR A 119 -2.16 13.76 -4.01
C THR A 119 -2.55 13.99 -2.55
N PRO A 120 -3.62 14.77 -2.28
CA PRO A 120 -4.12 14.96 -0.92
C PRO A 120 -4.83 13.71 -0.36
N ALA A 121 -5.20 12.76 -1.23
CA ALA A 121 -5.91 11.53 -0.86
C ALA A 121 -5.04 10.29 -1.14
N PRO A 122 -5.16 9.23 -0.31
CA PRO A 122 -4.47 7.97 -0.56
C PRO A 122 -4.97 7.34 -1.86
N ASP A 123 -4.03 6.83 -2.65
CA ASP A 123 -4.27 6.20 -3.94
C ASP A 123 -3.58 4.84 -4.02
N ILE A 124 -3.78 4.12 -5.13
CA ILE A 124 -3.22 2.78 -5.30
C ILE A 124 -1.68 2.77 -5.23
N VAL A 125 -1.02 3.86 -5.66
CA VAL A 125 0.43 4.00 -5.55
C VAL A 125 0.86 4.08 -4.09
N HIS A 126 0.20 4.94 -3.30
CA HIS A 126 0.53 5.12 -1.89
C HIS A 126 0.42 3.81 -1.11
N GLU A 127 -0.71 3.12 -1.25
CA GLU A 127 -1.00 1.91 -0.47
C GLU A 127 -0.21 0.69 -0.98
N ALA A 128 -0.23 0.44 -2.29
CA ALA A 128 0.42 -0.73 -2.85
C ALA A 128 1.93 -0.57 -2.86
N ALA A 129 2.48 0.48 -3.48
CA ALA A 129 3.92 0.62 -3.62
C ALA A 129 4.60 1.18 -2.37
N GLY A 130 3.89 1.99 -1.58
CA GLY A 130 4.40 2.55 -0.33
C GLY A 130 4.40 1.53 0.80
N HIS A 131 3.22 1.01 1.18
CA HIS A 131 3.08 0.21 2.41
C HIS A 131 3.32 -1.28 2.22
N ALA A 132 2.79 -1.89 1.17
CA ALA A 132 2.82 -3.34 1.02
C ALA A 132 4.24 -3.95 1.09
N PRO A 133 5.30 -3.36 0.47
CA PRO A 133 6.65 -3.90 0.55
C PRO A 133 7.22 -4.01 1.96
N PHE A 134 6.86 -3.10 2.87
CA PHE A 134 7.34 -3.15 4.26
C PHE A 134 6.61 -4.20 5.10
N LEU A 135 5.41 -4.61 4.69
CA LEU A 135 4.65 -5.67 5.35
C LEU A 135 5.18 -7.07 5.04
N ALA A 136 5.89 -7.23 3.93
CA ALA A 136 6.55 -8.48 3.54
C ALA A 136 7.85 -8.79 4.33
N ILE A 137 8.24 -7.90 5.25
CA ILE A 137 9.42 -8.09 6.10
C ILE A 137 9.05 -9.04 7.27
N PRO A 138 9.86 -10.07 7.57
CA PRO A 138 9.63 -10.96 8.70
C PRO A 138 9.55 -10.18 10.02
N ASN A 139 8.59 -10.53 10.88
CA ASN A 139 8.36 -9.92 12.20
C ASN A 139 7.94 -8.44 12.20
N THR A 140 7.44 -7.89 11.09
CA THR A 140 6.81 -6.55 11.13
C THR A 140 5.60 -6.57 12.06
N PRO A 141 5.59 -5.77 13.15
CA PRO A 141 4.45 -5.74 14.08
C PRO A 141 3.22 -5.20 13.35
N ARG A 142 2.07 -5.88 13.50
CA ARG A 142 0.78 -5.52 12.86
C ARG A 142 0.31 -4.08 13.15
N ILE A 143 0.78 -3.49 14.25
CA ILE A 143 0.45 -2.12 14.71
C ILE A 143 1.44 -1.05 14.23
N CYS A 144 2.61 -1.42 13.71
CA CYS A 144 3.67 -0.45 13.37
C CYS A 144 3.38 0.40 12.12
N VAL A 145 2.32 0.14 11.36
CA VAL A 145 1.91 1.00 10.25
C VAL A 145 1.16 2.25 10.76
N SER A 146 0.72 2.29 12.03
CA SER A 146 -0.07 3.41 12.58
C SER A 146 0.56 4.19 13.74
N THR A 147 1.48 3.60 14.52
CA THR A 147 2.11 4.28 15.66
C THR A 147 3.36 5.07 15.26
N ALA A 148 3.20 6.09 14.41
CA ALA A 148 4.24 7.10 14.18
C ALA A 148 3.75 8.53 14.49
N LYS A 149 2.72 8.69 15.33
CA LYS A 149 2.32 10.00 15.88
C LYS A 149 2.86 10.29 17.29
N SER A 150 3.43 9.31 18.01
CA SER A 150 3.89 9.54 19.38
C SER A 150 5.04 8.62 19.80
N ARG A 151 6.27 8.98 19.44
CA ARG A 151 7.49 8.87 20.28
C ARG A 151 8.72 9.12 19.39
N ALA A 152 8.99 10.39 19.16
CA ALA A 152 10.34 10.81 18.83
C ALA A 152 11.21 10.72 20.10
N THR A 153 11.69 9.52 20.43
CA THR A 153 12.91 9.39 21.23
C THR A 153 14.05 9.12 20.27
N ARG A 154 14.91 10.14 20.15
CA ARG A 154 16.13 10.15 19.35
C ARG A 154 16.97 8.90 19.64
N SER A 155 17.58 8.40 18.57
CA SER A 155 18.52 7.27 18.49
C SER A 155 17.87 5.96 18.05
N SER A 156 18.23 5.52 16.84
CA SER A 156 17.86 4.29 16.09
C SER A 156 16.66 4.31 15.12
N ALA A 157 15.86 5.38 15.04
CA ALA A 157 14.77 5.44 14.06
C ALA A 157 15.23 5.91 12.66
N LYS A 158 15.77 4.99 11.85
CA LYS A 158 15.84 5.12 10.39
C LYS A 158 14.53 4.63 9.74
N TRP A 159 13.41 4.91 10.39
CA TRP A 159 12.06 4.64 9.88
C TRP A 159 11.56 5.94 9.26
N ILE A 160 11.96 6.17 8.02
CA ILE A 160 11.56 7.35 7.25
C ILE A 160 10.08 7.17 6.87
N TRP A 161 9.22 8.01 7.44
CA TRP A 161 7.92 8.31 6.86
C TRP A 161 8.07 9.51 5.92
N ILE A 162 7.70 9.29 4.66
CA ILE A 162 7.99 10.16 3.50
C ILE A 162 6.85 11.19 3.37
N SER A 163 6.69 12.11 4.32
CA SER A 163 5.59 13.10 4.26
C SER A 163 5.99 14.50 3.79
N THR A 164 7.24 14.74 3.36
CA THR A 164 7.75 16.12 3.17
C THR A 164 8.65 16.38 1.95
N LYS A 165 8.71 15.51 0.95
CA LYS A 165 9.52 15.70 -0.28
C LYS A 165 8.72 15.27 -1.54
N PRO A 166 9.07 15.67 -2.78
CA PRO A 166 8.19 15.64 -3.96
C PRO A 166 7.82 14.25 -4.52
N PHE A 167 7.85 13.23 -3.67
CA PHE A 167 7.32 11.88 -3.90
C PHE A 167 6.78 11.36 -2.56
N ALA A 168 6.04 12.22 -1.85
CA ALA A 168 5.53 11.91 -0.53
C ALA A 168 4.50 10.78 -0.61
N PHE A 169 4.76 9.73 0.18
CA PHE A 169 3.78 8.71 0.51
C PHE A 169 3.00 9.25 1.70
#